data_AF-A0A820S5W1-F1
#
_entry.id   AF-A0A820S5W1-F1
#
_cell.length_a   1.000
_cell.length_b   1.000
_cell.length_c   1.000
_cell.angle_alpha   90.00
_cell.angle_beta   90.00
_cell.angle_gamma   90.00
#
_symmetry.space_group_name_H-M   'P 1'
#
loop_
_entity.id
_entity.type
_entity.pdbx_description
1 polymer ?
#
loop_
_entity_poly.entity_id
_entity_poly.type
_entity_poly.pdbx_seq_one_letter_code
_entity_poly.pdbx_strand_id
1 'polypeptide(L)'
;MHSSFITKPDTWAACDGLGRLLPTYDQVGDLRPDKFIGIFYFLWAENEAGFKTGPYDVTKILATAGGNLINATWGPLYGFHHWSQPYLNYYLMDDEFVIRKHAQMLADAGVDTLILDATNAFTYDNIWSKIANIYIDMRLKSMRTPKFCFITWSSSEQTVRKLYENLYSQNLYRDLWFFWNDKPLILANPDGFPSDLLNFFTIRESWAWTKGQAWFGDGRNKWPWIDNYPQGRGLNESGQLEQTCVTVAGHPVMNIGRSFDGPTQHEPDQINPMIGTYFSQQWEQALKIDPSFIFVTGWNEWIAQRFVQTSSTNSFIGKQWPIGTTFFVDEFIQEYSRDIEPMFGGHGDNYYYQLINYIRRFKVDLGENQLKKNMNNTSNWQYEETIQIVNSGYNELHFSLSYQSLKINNTKINLQFKWLSADVLYTFDPLNFIDKGDSAPNGRFTYTYMI
;
A
#
# COMPACT_ATOMS: atom_id res chain seq x y z
N MET A 1 -31.89 -0.31 19.77
CA MET A 1 -30.72 -1.12 19.35
C MET A 1 -30.15 -0.47 18.10
N HIS A 2 -29.04 0.29 18.21
CA HIS A 2 -28.27 0.63 17.02
C HIS A 2 -27.40 -0.60 16.71
N SER A 3 -27.83 -1.44 15.76
CA SER A 3 -26.93 -2.44 15.18
C SER A 3 -25.90 -1.67 14.36
N SER A 4 -24.72 -1.44 14.92
CA SER A 4 -23.57 -0.99 14.13
C SER A 4 -23.15 -2.15 13.22
N PHE A 5 -23.41 -2.01 11.92
CA PHE A 5 -22.83 -2.89 10.93
C PHE A 5 -21.38 -2.47 10.73
N ILE A 6 -20.50 -2.94 11.62
CA ILE A 6 -19.05 -2.79 11.41
C ILE A 6 -18.69 -3.64 10.20
N THR A 7 -18.20 -3.01 9.13
CA THR A 7 -17.67 -3.73 7.97
C THR A 7 -16.42 -4.51 8.40
N LYS A 8 -16.33 -5.78 8.00
CA LYS A 8 -15.18 -6.66 8.22
C LYS A 8 -14.52 -7.04 6.88
N PRO A 9 -13.94 -6.08 6.15
CA PRO A 9 -13.44 -6.31 4.80
C PRO A 9 -12.20 -7.19 4.74
N ASP A 10 -11.51 -7.36 5.86
CA ASP A 10 -10.50 -8.40 6.09
C ASP A 10 -11.06 -9.82 5.89
N THR A 11 -12.38 -10.02 6.06
CA THR A 11 -13.06 -11.31 5.84
C THR A 11 -13.60 -11.51 4.42
N TRP A 12 -13.55 -10.49 3.56
CA TRP A 12 -14.12 -10.60 2.22
C TRP A 12 -13.25 -11.46 1.30
N ALA A 13 -13.89 -12.38 0.59
CA ALA A 13 -13.32 -13.06 -0.57
C ALA A 13 -13.57 -12.22 -1.82
N ALA A 14 -12.53 -11.99 -2.62
CA ALA A 14 -12.65 -11.29 -3.90
C ALA A 14 -11.66 -11.86 -4.92
N CYS A 15 -11.96 -11.58 -6.19
CA CYS A 15 -11.16 -11.96 -7.34
C CYS A 15 -11.07 -10.72 -8.24
N ASP A 16 -9.88 -10.39 -8.73
CA ASP A 16 -9.71 -9.26 -9.64
C ASP A 16 -9.97 -9.64 -11.11
N GLY A 17 -9.87 -8.64 -12.01
CA GLY A 17 -10.09 -8.82 -13.44
C GLY A 17 -9.11 -9.79 -14.14
N LEU A 18 -8.02 -10.20 -13.47
CA LEU A 18 -7.06 -11.20 -13.97
C LEU A 18 -7.28 -12.59 -13.37
N GLY A 19 -8.26 -12.77 -12.48
CA GLY A 19 -8.52 -14.05 -11.83
C GLY A 19 -7.70 -14.28 -10.55
N ARG A 20 -7.01 -13.25 -10.01
CA ARG A 20 -6.22 -13.36 -8.79
C ARG A 20 -7.13 -13.30 -7.57
N LEU A 21 -7.09 -14.34 -6.75
CA LEU A 21 -7.87 -14.41 -5.51
C LEU A 21 -7.17 -13.67 -4.38
N LEU A 22 -7.94 -12.94 -3.58
CA LEU A 22 -7.44 -12.42 -2.31
C LEU A 22 -7.14 -13.55 -1.33
N PRO A 23 -6.09 -13.41 -0.50
CA PRO A 23 -5.74 -14.44 0.45
C PRO A 23 -6.80 -14.56 1.55
N THR A 24 -7.10 -15.80 1.93
CA THR A 24 -7.99 -16.11 3.06
C THR A 24 -7.25 -16.03 4.39
N TYR A 25 -8.00 -16.04 5.49
CA TYR A 25 -7.42 -16.13 6.84
C TYR A 25 -6.44 -17.30 6.96
N ASP A 26 -6.81 -18.50 6.48
CA ASP A 26 -5.95 -19.70 6.48
C ASP A 26 -4.61 -19.52 5.72
N GLN A 27 -4.50 -18.51 4.86
CA GLN A 27 -3.29 -18.23 4.08
C GLN A 27 -2.44 -17.10 4.64
N VAL A 28 -2.98 -16.27 5.55
CA VAL A 28 -2.26 -15.10 6.08
C VAL A 28 -2.29 -14.95 7.60
N GLY A 29 -3.22 -15.58 8.33
CA GLY A 29 -3.27 -15.72 9.79
C GLY A 29 -3.85 -14.53 10.59
N ASP A 30 -3.22 -14.17 11.70
CA ASP A 30 -3.66 -13.13 12.63
C ASP A 30 -3.03 -11.75 12.35
N LEU A 31 -3.76 -10.68 12.68
CA LEU A 31 -3.28 -9.31 12.48
C LEU A 31 -2.03 -8.99 13.30
N ARG A 32 -1.06 -8.35 12.66
CA ARG A 32 0.17 -7.78 13.24
C ARG A 32 -0.08 -6.31 13.58
N PRO A 33 -0.20 -5.94 14.87
CA PRO A 33 -0.61 -4.59 15.27
C PRO A 33 0.49 -3.53 15.09
N ASP A 34 1.72 -3.93 14.85
CA ASP A 34 2.93 -3.10 14.71
C ASP A 34 3.27 -2.77 13.25
N LYS A 35 2.36 -3.07 12.31
CA LYS A 35 2.60 -2.97 10.87
C LYS A 35 1.65 -2.02 10.21
N PHE A 36 2.22 -1.02 9.55
CA PHE A 36 1.48 0.13 9.04
C PHE A 36 1.68 0.34 7.55
N ILE A 37 0.61 0.80 6.90
CA ILE A 37 0.58 1.14 5.48
C ILE A 37 0.17 2.61 5.35
N GLY A 38 1.05 3.40 4.73
CA GLY A 38 0.72 4.73 4.22
C GLY A 38 0.62 4.71 2.71
N ILE A 39 -0.28 5.50 2.16
CA ILE A 39 -0.42 5.66 0.70
C ILE A 39 -0.30 7.13 0.30
N PHE A 40 0.44 7.41 -0.77
CA PHE A 40 0.52 8.76 -1.31
C PHE A 40 -0.84 9.20 -1.84
N TYR A 41 -1.29 10.39 -1.40
CA TYR A 41 -2.57 10.96 -1.78
C TYR A 41 -2.41 12.42 -2.20
N PHE A 42 -2.78 12.73 -3.44
CA PHE A 42 -2.57 14.02 -4.08
C PHE A 42 -3.80 14.91 -3.91
N LEU A 43 -3.57 16.21 -3.70
CA LEU A 43 -4.61 17.19 -3.34
C LEU A 43 -4.93 18.21 -4.45
N TRP A 44 -4.20 18.19 -5.56
CA TRP A 44 -4.07 19.36 -6.45
C TRP A 44 -4.78 19.27 -7.81
N ALA A 45 -5.68 18.30 -7.98
CA ALA A 45 -6.60 18.23 -9.12
C ALA A 45 -7.82 19.16 -8.91
N GLU A 46 -7.59 20.48 -8.90
CA GLU A 46 -8.63 21.52 -8.79
C GLU A 46 -8.76 22.37 -10.08
N ASN A 47 -9.90 23.04 -10.28
CA ASN A 47 -10.14 23.86 -11.49
C ASN A 47 -9.08 24.96 -11.73
N GLU A 48 -8.56 25.60 -10.68
CA GLU A 48 -7.60 26.71 -10.84
C GLU A 48 -6.12 26.26 -10.76
N ALA A 49 -5.84 25.19 -10.01
CA ALA A 49 -4.50 24.63 -9.84
C ALA A 49 -4.15 23.55 -10.89
N GLY A 50 -5.15 22.88 -11.48
CA GLY A 50 -4.99 21.70 -12.34
C GLY A 50 -5.84 21.68 -13.64
N PHE A 51 -7.00 22.35 -13.72
CA PHE A 51 -7.90 22.28 -14.90
C PHE A 51 -8.30 23.64 -15.48
N LYS A 52 -7.39 24.36 -16.13
CA LYS A 52 -7.76 25.63 -16.78
C LYS A 52 -8.67 25.46 -18.00
N THR A 53 -8.58 24.33 -18.71
CA THR A 53 -9.26 24.09 -20.00
C THR A 53 -9.50 22.59 -20.32
N GLY A 54 -9.34 21.70 -19.34
CA GLY A 54 -9.44 20.24 -19.50
C GLY A 54 -10.88 19.68 -19.40
N PRO A 55 -11.04 18.34 -19.29
CA PRO A 55 -9.98 17.35 -19.16
C PRO A 55 -9.33 17.00 -20.51
N TYR A 56 -8.00 17.07 -20.57
CA TYR A 56 -7.21 16.50 -21.65
C TYR A 56 -6.80 15.08 -21.28
N ASP A 57 -7.21 14.08 -22.04
CA ASP A 57 -6.90 12.67 -21.76
C ASP A 57 -5.88 12.16 -22.77
N VAL A 58 -4.71 11.73 -22.27
CA VAL A 58 -3.60 11.26 -23.09
C VAL A 58 -4.00 10.04 -23.93
N THR A 59 -4.73 9.08 -23.36
CA THR A 59 -5.16 7.87 -24.10
C THR A 59 -6.09 8.21 -25.25
N LYS A 60 -7.02 9.15 -25.06
CA LYS A 60 -7.95 9.61 -26.11
C LYS A 60 -7.24 10.44 -27.19
N ILE A 61 -6.32 11.30 -26.78
CA ILE A 61 -5.49 12.10 -27.71
C ILE A 61 -4.64 11.17 -28.59
N LEU A 62 -3.96 10.19 -27.99
CA LEU A 62 -3.14 9.24 -28.73
C LEU A 62 -3.99 8.33 -29.62
N ALA A 63 -5.15 7.86 -29.15
CA ALA A 63 -6.05 7.05 -29.97
C ALA A 63 -6.48 7.80 -31.24
N THR A 64 -6.82 9.08 -31.12
CA THR A 64 -7.17 9.95 -32.25
C THR A 64 -6.00 10.12 -33.23
N ALA A 65 -4.77 10.15 -32.71
CA ALA A 65 -3.54 10.27 -33.49
C ALA A 65 -3.01 8.92 -34.03
N GLY A 66 -3.72 7.80 -33.84
CA GLY A 66 -3.24 6.47 -34.21
C GLY A 66 -1.98 6.03 -33.45
N GLY A 67 -1.83 6.48 -32.20
CA GLY A 67 -0.66 6.24 -31.35
C GLY A 67 0.55 7.14 -31.68
N ASN A 68 0.42 8.07 -32.63
CA ASN A 68 1.54 8.93 -33.04
C ASN A 68 1.70 10.14 -32.10
N LEU A 69 2.72 10.10 -31.25
CA LEU A 69 3.05 11.16 -30.28
C LEU A 69 3.32 12.53 -30.95
N ILE A 70 3.96 12.54 -32.13
CA ILE A 70 4.37 13.75 -32.86
C ILE A 70 3.15 14.43 -33.48
N ASN A 71 2.23 13.66 -34.05
CA ASN A 71 1.06 14.17 -34.76
C ASN A 71 -0.16 14.39 -33.83
N ALA A 72 -0.05 14.02 -32.57
CA ALA A 72 -1.12 14.18 -31.60
C ALA A 72 -1.44 15.65 -31.32
N THR A 73 -2.74 15.97 -31.24
CA THR A 73 -3.24 17.31 -30.90
C THR A 73 -3.37 17.44 -29.39
N TRP A 74 -2.30 17.93 -28.76
CA TRP A 74 -2.20 18.09 -27.31
C TRP A 74 -2.90 19.34 -26.79
N GLY A 75 -3.32 19.32 -25.52
CA GLY A 75 -3.72 20.51 -24.76
C GLY A 75 -2.55 21.49 -24.57
N PRO A 76 -2.75 22.67 -23.95
CA PRO A 76 -1.76 23.74 -23.91
C PRO A 76 -0.43 23.31 -23.28
N LEU A 77 0.67 23.93 -23.72
CA LEU A 77 1.98 23.78 -23.08
C LEU A 77 1.87 24.21 -21.60
N TYR A 78 2.47 23.45 -20.70
CA TYR A 78 2.34 23.60 -19.24
C TYR A 78 0.93 23.33 -18.68
N GLY A 79 -0.01 22.89 -19.51
CA GLY A 79 -1.31 22.39 -19.07
C GLY A 79 -1.22 20.95 -18.56
N PHE A 80 -2.07 20.61 -17.59
CA PHE A 80 -2.16 19.26 -17.06
C PHE A 80 -3.02 18.35 -17.95
N HIS A 81 -2.60 17.10 -18.08
CA HIS A 81 -3.29 16.06 -18.84
C HIS A 81 -3.48 14.83 -17.95
N HIS A 82 -4.64 14.20 -18.07
CA HIS A 82 -4.92 12.90 -17.48
C HIS A 82 -4.16 11.82 -18.22
N TRP A 83 -3.39 10.99 -17.53
CA TRP A 83 -2.71 9.87 -18.16
C TRP A 83 -3.72 8.81 -18.66
N SER A 84 -4.90 8.71 -18.05
CA SER A 84 -6.10 8.05 -18.58
C SER A 84 -7.37 8.43 -17.80
N GLN A 85 -8.50 7.76 -18.05
CA GLN A 85 -9.77 8.04 -17.39
C GLN A 85 -9.91 7.27 -16.06
N PRO A 86 -10.06 7.96 -14.90
CA PRO A 86 -10.39 7.33 -13.64
C PRO A 86 -11.73 6.59 -13.72
N TYR A 87 -11.91 5.53 -12.92
CA TYR A 87 -13.19 4.84 -12.81
C TYR A 87 -14.29 5.78 -12.31
N LEU A 88 -13.95 6.72 -11.42
CA LEU A 88 -14.84 7.76 -10.90
C LEU A 88 -14.94 8.99 -11.83
N ASN A 89 -14.49 8.86 -13.08
CA ASN A 89 -14.46 9.92 -14.09
C ASN A 89 -13.50 11.07 -13.70
N TYR A 90 -13.42 12.14 -14.50
CA TYR A 90 -12.51 13.28 -14.28
C TYR A 90 -12.96 14.16 -13.10
N TYR A 91 -12.92 13.62 -11.88
CA TYR A 91 -13.40 14.28 -10.67
C TYR A 91 -12.45 15.41 -10.21
N LEU A 92 -12.98 16.27 -9.34
CA LEU A 92 -12.21 17.27 -8.61
C LEU A 92 -11.96 16.79 -7.19
N MET A 93 -10.86 17.25 -6.59
CA MET A 93 -10.45 16.78 -5.26
C MET A 93 -11.41 17.16 -4.13
N ASP A 94 -12.33 18.07 -4.37
CA ASP A 94 -13.33 18.50 -3.41
C ASP A 94 -14.69 17.77 -3.58
N ASP A 95 -14.83 16.82 -4.51
CA ASP A 95 -16.06 16.06 -4.65
C ASP A 95 -16.32 15.14 -3.43
N GLU A 96 -17.44 15.36 -2.74
CA GLU A 96 -17.78 14.61 -1.52
C GLU A 96 -17.97 13.12 -1.77
N PHE A 97 -18.59 12.73 -2.89
CA PHE A 97 -18.81 11.33 -3.22
C PHE A 97 -17.47 10.62 -3.43
N VAL A 98 -16.55 11.27 -4.15
CA VAL A 98 -15.21 10.73 -4.40
C VAL A 98 -14.42 10.59 -3.12
N ILE A 99 -14.39 11.62 -2.26
CA ILE A 99 -13.71 11.56 -0.97
C ILE A 99 -14.24 10.39 -0.12
N ARG A 100 -15.57 10.23 -0.04
CA ARG A 100 -16.19 9.10 0.69
C ARG A 100 -15.82 7.76 0.09
N LYS A 101 -15.79 7.66 -1.24
CA LYS A 101 -15.46 6.42 -1.94
C LYS A 101 -14.00 6.03 -1.75
N HIS A 102 -13.07 6.98 -1.85
CA HIS A 102 -11.65 6.76 -1.56
C HIS A 102 -11.44 6.34 -0.11
N ALA A 103 -12.10 7.02 0.84
CA ALA A 103 -12.04 6.66 2.26
C ALA A 103 -12.49 5.22 2.51
N GLN A 104 -13.62 4.82 1.93
CA GLN A 104 -14.12 3.45 2.00
C GLN A 104 -13.09 2.47 1.43
N MET A 105 -12.66 2.68 0.18
CA MET A 105 -11.78 1.73 -0.51
C MET A 105 -10.45 1.55 0.22
N LEU A 106 -9.83 2.64 0.67
CA LEU A 106 -8.55 2.61 1.35
C LEU A 106 -8.67 2.03 2.77
N ALA A 107 -9.73 2.36 3.53
CA ALA A 107 -9.98 1.73 4.83
C ALA A 107 -10.27 0.23 4.69
N ASP A 108 -11.02 -0.16 3.66
CA ASP A 108 -11.36 -1.55 3.39
C ASP A 108 -10.14 -2.35 2.92
N ALA A 109 -9.20 -1.71 2.23
CA ALA A 109 -7.91 -2.29 1.88
C ALA A 109 -6.95 -2.43 3.07
N GLY A 110 -7.22 -1.76 4.19
CA GLY A 110 -6.37 -1.79 5.37
C GLY A 110 -5.26 -0.74 5.36
N VAL A 111 -5.42 0.36 4.62
CA VAL A 111 -4.50 1.52 4.67
C VAL A 111 -4.73 2.30 5.97
N ASP A 112 -3.66 2.58 6.72
CA ASP A 112 -3.77 3.28 8.01
C ASP A 112 -3.77 4.78 7.85
N THR A 113 -2.98 5.30 6.90
CA THR A 113 -2.81 6.74 6.72
C THR A 113 -2.74 7.15 5.27
N LEU A 114 -3.43 8.25 4.95
CA LEU A 114 -3.11 9.03 3.77
C LEU A 114 -1.85 9.84 4.06
N ILE A 115 -0.94 9.86 3.09
CA ILE A 115 0.22 10.75 3.10
C ILE A 115 -0.11 11.87 2.12
N LEU A 116 -0.60 12.99 2.66
CA LEU A 116 -1.13 14.09 1.88
C LEU A 116 0.00 14.90 1.25
N ASP A 117 -0.08 15.07 -0.08
CA ASP A 117 0.93 15.81 -0.84
C ASP A 117 0.88 17.32 -0.54
N ALA A 118 1.98 17.83 0.01
CA ALA A 118 2.31 19.25 0.12
C ALA A 118 3.76 19.50 -0.32
N THR A 119 4.29 18.67 -1.22
CA THR A 119 5.70 18.73 -1.66
C THR A 119 6.06 20.01 -2.40
N ASN A 120 5.08 20.64 -3.07
CA ASN A 120 5.27 21.85 -3.88
C ASN A 120 4.98 23.17 -3.12
N ALA A 121 5.10 23.18 -1.79
CA ALA A 121 4.86 24.34 -0.93
C ALA A 121 3.41 24.88 -0.88
N PHE A 122 2.45 24.12 -1.41
CA PHE A 122 1.01 24.37 -1.26
C PHE A 122 0.44 23.41 -0.23
N THR A 123 -0.30 23.94 0.75
CA THR A 123 -0.87 23.15 1.85
C THR A 123 -2.29 22.67 1.59
N TYR A 124 -2.99 23.18 0.57
CA TYR A 124 -4.36 22.78 0.18
C TYR A 124 -5.38 22.77 1.33
N ASP A 125 -5.42 23.85 2.11
CA ASP A 125 -6.22 23.96 3.35
C ASP A 125 -7.71 23.70 3.15
N ASN A 126 -8.25 24.14 2.02
CA ASN A 126 -9.62 23.87 1.59
C ASN A 126 -9.88 22.37 1.36
N ILE A 127 -8.93 21.61 0.83
CA ILE A 127 -9.13 20.20 0.49
C ILE A 127 -8.93 19.31 1.71
N TRP A 128 -7.82 19.41 2.44
CA TRP A 128 -7.62 18.53 3.59
C TRP A 128 -8.66 18.78 4.69
N SER A 129 -9.16 20.01 4.84
CA SER A 129 -10.25 20.29 5.79
C SER A 129 -11.58 19.68 5.33
N LYS A 130 -11.86 19.66 4.01
CA LYS A 130 -13.03 18.97 3.46
C LYS A 130 -12.95 17.46 3.65
N ILE A 131 -11.79 16.85 3.37
CA ILE A 131 -11.51 15.43 3.66
C ILE A 131 -11.75 15.14 5.14
N ALA A 132 -11.19 15.96 6.04
CA ALA A 132 -11.31 15.76 7.47
C ALA A 132 -12.75 15.85 7.98
N ASN A 133 -13.54 16.82 7.49
CA ASN A 133 -14.96 16.95 7.83
C ASN A 133 -15.77 15.73 7.37
N ILE A 134 -15.53 15.25 6.15
CA ILE A 134 -16.18 14.04 5.61
C ILE A 134 -15.76 12.81 6.43
N TYR A 135 -14.49 12.70 6.83
CA TYR A 135 -14.01 11.58 7.63
C TYR A 135 -14.65 11.55 9.02
N ILE A 136 -14.80 12.71 9.67
CA ILE A 136 -15.54 12.82 10.94
C ILE A 136 -16.98 12.35 10.75
N ASP A 137 -17.66 12.86 9.72
CA ASP A 137 -19.04 12.47 9.42
C ASP A 137 -19.17 10.95 9.19
N MET A 138 -18.20 10.35 8.50
CA MET A 138 -18.13 8.91 8.28
C MET A 138 -17.93 8.13 9.59
N ARG A 139 -16.99 8.55 10.43
CA ARG A 139 -16.70 7.91 11.72
C ARG A 139 -17.85 8.03 12.71
N LEU A 140 -18.59 9.15 12.72
CA LEU A 140 -19.82 9.31 13.49
C LEU A 140 -20.90 8.29 13.09
N LYS A 141 -20.87 7.82 11.83
CA LYS A 141 -21.72 6.74 11.31
C LYS A 141 -21.08 5.35 11.45
N SER A 142 -20.06 5.21 12.31
CA SER A 142 -19.32 3.96 12.53
C SER A 142 -18.61 3.39 11.30
N MET A 143 -18.38 4.20 10.26
CA MET A 143 -17.53 3.83 9.14
C MET A 143 -16.05 4.07 9.48
N ARG A 144 -15.18 3.24 8.93
CA ARG A 144 -13.72 3.38 9.09
C ARG A 144 -13.20 4.34 8.02
N THR A 145 -12.18 5.10 8.39
CA THR A 145 -11.43 5.95 7.46
C THR A 145 -9.95 5.89 7.84
N PRO A 146 -9.02 6.03 6.89
CA PRO A 146 -7.62 6.25 7.23
C PRO A 146 -7.45 7.49 8.12
N LYS A 147 -6.32 7.54 8.83
CA LYS A 147 -5.76 8.77 9.38
C LYS A 147 -5.04 9.55 8.28
N PHE A 148 -4.39 10.65 8.62
CA PHE A 148 -3.53 11.37 7.68
C PHE A 148 -2.29 11.98 8.34
N CYS A 149 -1.24 12.12 7.55
CA CYS A 149 -0.06 12.97 7.77
C CYS A 149 0.27 13.71 6.46
N PHE A 150 1.27 14.59 6.48
CA PHE A 150 1.70 15.34 5.30
C PHE A 150 3.15 15.01 4.91
N ILE A 151 3.42 15.14 3.62
CA ILE A 151 4.77 15.16 3.05
C ILE A 151 5.07 16.52 2.41
N THR A 152 6.24 17.09 2.70
CA THR A 152 6.70 18.40 2.20
C THR A 152 8.11 18.31 1.62
N TRP A 153 8.45 19.23 0.71
CA TRP A 153 9.80 19.32 0.15
C TRP A 153 10.22 20.76 -0.13
N SER A 154 9.59 21.41 -1.12
CA SER A 154 9.83 22.81 -1.43
C SER A 154 9.43 23.70 -0.26
N SER A 155 10.31 24.63 0.13
CA SER A 155 10.08 25.53 1.27
C SER A 155 9.58 24.78 2.51
N SER A 156 10.25 23.67 2.83
CA SER A 156 9.79 22.68 3.83
C SER A 156 9.41 23.34 5.17
N GLU A 157 10.27 24.20 5.71
CA GLU A 157 10.02 24.89 6.99
C GLU A 157 8.77 25.77 6.93
N GLN A 158 8.64 26.59 5.89
CA GLN A 158 7.49 27.50 5.74
C GLN A 158 6.20 26.72 5.54
N THR A 159 6.26 25.62 4.79
CA THR A 159 5.10 24.76 4.52
C THR A 159 4.64 24.05 5.79
N VAL A 160 5.57 23.45 6.55
CA VAL A 160 5.25 22.80 7.83
C VAL A 160 4.80 23.82 8.87
N ARG A 161 5.39 25.02 8.91
CA ARG A 161 4.96 26.13 9.77
C ARG A 161 3.49 26.49 9.51
N LYS A 162 3.11 26.64 8.25
CA LYS A 162 1.72 26.93 7.86
C LYS A 162 0.77 25.81 8.26
N LEU A 163 1.14 24.55 8.03
CA LEU A 163 0.35 23.40 8.50
C LEU A 163 0.22 23.40 10.03
N TYR A 164 1.31 23.69 10.75
CA TYR A 164 1.30 23.78 12.21
C TYR A 164 0.34 24.86 12.71
N GLU A 165 0.38 26.06 12.14
CA GLU A 165 -0.49 27.18 12.50
C GLU A 165 -1.96 26.92 12.14
N ASN A 166 -2.23 26.33 10.98
CA ASN A 166 -3.59 26.20 10.45
C ASN A 166 -4.33 24.93 10.93
N LEU A 167 -3.60 23.90 11.36
CA LEU A 167 -4.17 22.60 11.72
C LEU A 167 -3.75 22.15 13.12
N TYR A 168 -2.44 21.98 13.35
CA TYR A 168 -1.95 21.25 14.52
C TYR A 168 -2.01 22.06 15.82
N SER A 169 -1.56 23.31 15.81
CA SER A 169 -1.59 24.20 16.98
C SER A 169 -3.01 24.55 17.42
N GLN A 170 -3.97 24.51 16.50
CA GLN A 170 -5.40 24.69 16.77
C GLN A 170 -6.08 23.41 17.24
N ASN A 171 -5.37 22.28 17.29
CA ASN A 171 -5.88 20.97 17.68
C ASN A 171 -7.06 20.49 16.79
N LEU A 172 -7.11 20.93 15.54
CA LEU A 172 -8.17 20.57 14.60
C LEU A 172 -7.99 19.12 14.15
N TYR A 173 -9.09 18.35 14.17
CA TYR A 173 -9.14 16.98 13.65
C TYR A 173 -8.13 16.00 14.28
N ARG A 174 -7.76 16.19 15.56
CA ARG A 174 -6.72 15.38 16.24
C ARG A 174 -6.88 13.86 16.13
N ASP A 175 -8.12 13.36 16.16
CA ASP A 175 -8.43 11.92 16.02
C ASP A 175 -8.10 11.35 14.62
N LEU A 176 -7.93 12.22 13.63
CA LEU A 176 -7.54 11.88 12.28
C LEU A 176 -6.03 11.97 12.05
N TRP A 177 -5.23 12.55 12.96
CA TRP A 177 -3.79 12.62 12.78
C TRP A 177 -3.16 11.23 12.92
N PHE A 178 -2.23 10.92 12.02
CA PHE A 178 -1.38 9.74 12.16
C PHE A 178 -0.21 10.07 13.10
N PHE A 179 -0.10 9.28 14.17
CA PHE A 179 0.96 9.42 15.17
C PHE A 179 2.02 8.36 14.94
N TRP A 180 3.28 8.74 15.11
CA TRP A 180 4.44 7.85 15.11
C TRP A 180 5.33 8.22 16.29
N ASN A 181 5.72 7.24 17.13
CA ASN A 181 6.45 7.49 18.38
C ASN A 181 5.80 8.59 19.24
N ASP A 182 4.50 8.43 19.51
CA ASP A 182 3.67 9.31 20.37
C ASP A 182 3.48 10.77 19.90
N LYS A 183 4.02 11.15 18.74
CA LYS A 183 3.83 12.48 18.14
C LYS A 183 3.21 12.41 16.75
N PRO A 184 2.53 13.46 16.27
CA PRO A 184 2.08 13.50 14.88
C PRO A 184 3.26 13.31 13.93
N LEU A 185 3.09 12.48 12.91
CA LEU A 185 4.10 12.25 11.88
C LEU A 185 4.07 13.40 10.86
N ILE A 186 5.25 13.90 10.48
CA ILE A 186 5.44 14.75 9.31
C ILE A 186 6.62 14.20 8.49
N LEU A 187 6.44 14.10 7.18
CA LEU A 187 7.50 13.71 6.25
C LEU A 187 8.10 14.97 5.63
N ALA A 188 9.26 15.41 6.10
CA ALA A 188 9.82 16.72 5.75
C ALA A 188 11.33 16.76 5.97
N ASN A 189 12.06 17.54 5.17
CA ASN A 189 13.43 17.91 5.53
C ASN A 189 13.38 18.85 6.76
N PRO A 190 13.98 18.46 7.91
CA PRO A 190 13.97 19.25 9.15
C PRO A 190 14.99 20.38 9.18
N ASP A 191 15.85 20.52 8.17
CA ASP A 191 16.89 21.57 8.13
C ASP A 191 16.26 22.95 8.31
N GLY A 192 16.76 23.70 9.29
CA GLY A 192 16.25 25.03 9.62
C GLY A 192 14.99 25.05 10.49
N PHE A 193 14.40 23.89 10.83
CA PHE A 193 13.20 23.88 11.67
C PHE A 193 13.53 24.42 13.08
N PRO A 194 12.75 25.38 13.59
CA PRO A 194 12.88 25.81 14.97
C PRO A 194 12.37 24.75 15.96
N SER A 195 12.74 24.93 17.23
CA SER A 195 12.59 23.92 18.27
C SER A 195 11.13 23.52 18.56
N ASP A 196 10.16 24.41 18.33
CA ASP A 196 8.75 24.10 18.53
C ASP A 196 8.26 23.04 17.53
N LEU A 197 8.62 23.14 16.25
CA LEU A 197 8.30 22.12 15.25
C LEU A 197 9.05 20.81 15.52
N LEU A 198 10.35 20.89 15.82
CA LEU A 198 11.17 19.72 16.15
C LEU A 198 10.64 18.96 17.37
N ASN A 199 10.10 19.67 18.36
CA ASN A 199 9.55 19.07 19.57
C ASN A 199 8.12 18.55 19.36
N PHE A 200 7.33 19.18 18.49
CA PHE A 200 5.93 18.80 18.27
C PHE A 200 5.78 17.55 17.41
N PHE A 201 6.57 17.40 16.34
CA PHE A 201 6.44 16.30 15.40
C PHE A 201 7.42 15.16 15.66
N THR A 202 7.03 13.95 15.24
CA THR A 202 8.00 12.96 14.80
C THR A 202 8.28 13.23 13.34
N ILE A 203 9.54 13.51 13.02
CA ILE A 203 9.95 13.87 11.66
C ILE A 203 10.70 12.71 11.02
N ARG A 204 10.38 12.43 9.76
CA ARG A 204 11.21 11.62 8.86
C ARG A 204 11.47 12.44 7.61
N GLU A 205 12.72 12.60 7.23
CA GLU A 205 13.00 13.25 5.95
C GLU A 205 12.67 12.29 4.81
N SER A 206 11.94 12.78 3.82
CA SER A 206 11.41 11.97 2.75
C SER A 206 11.66 12.61 1.41
N TRP A 207 12.24 11.82 0.49
CA TRP A 207 12.41 12.21 -0.91
C TRP A 207 12.48 10.99 -1.83
N ALA A 208 12.71 11.24 -3.11
CA ALA A 208 12.83 10.22 -4.14
C ALA A 208 14.24 9.63 -4.21
N TRP A 209 14.29 8.32 -4.38
CA TRP A 209 15.48 7.48 -4.60
C TRP A 209 16.51 7.54 -3.47
N THR A 210 17.11 6.40 -3.16
CA THR A 210 18.08 6.33 -2.05
C THR A 210 19.52 6.16 -2.51
N LYS A 211 19.73 5.38 -3.57
CA LYS A 211 21.06 4.99 -4.02
C LYS A 211 21.85 6.19 -4.55
N GLY A 212 22.98 6.47 -3.89
CA GLY A 212 23.88 7.56 -4.26
C GLY A 212 23.35 8.96 -3.95
N GLN A 213 22.23 9.06 -3.21
CA GLN A 213 21.61 10.32 -2.87
C GLN A 213 22.10 10.84 -1.52
N ALA A 214 22.60 12.08 -1.49
CA ALA A 214 23.16 12.69 -0.29
C ALA A 214 22.12 12.87 0.83
N TRP A 215 20.86 13.16 0.47
CA TRP A 215 19.76 13.35 1.42
C TRP A 215 19.48 12.08 2.25
N PHE A 216 19.68 10.90 1.64
CA PHE A 216 19.38 9.62 2.27
C PHE A 216 20.50 9.15 3.21
N GLY A 217 21.77 9.36 2.83
CA GLY A 217 22.91 9.05 3.70
C GLY A 217 22.91 7.59 4.20
N ASP A 218 22.85 7.41 5.52
CA ASP A 218 22.80 6.10 6.19
C ASP A 218 21.37 5.56 6.40
N GLY A 219 20.35 6.30 5.94
CA GLY A 219 18.94 5.95 6.05
C GLY A 219 18.29 6.25 7.41
N ARG A 220 19.03 6.77 8.40
CA ARG A 220 18.46 7.05 9.73
C ARG A 220 17.49 8.23 9.71
N ASN A 221 16.29 8.00 10.21
CA ASN A 221 15.15 8.92 10.16
C ASN A 221 14.81 9.37 8.73
N LYS A 222 15.10 8.54 7.71
CA LYS A 222 14.83 8.82 6.29
C LYS A 222 13.84 7.83 5.71
N TRP A 223 12.74 8.30 5.14
CA TRP A 223 11.70 7.45 4.54
C TRP A 223 11.54 7.81 3.06
N PRO A 224 12.12 7.07 2.09
CA PRO A 224 11.85 7.30 0.68
C PRO A 224 10.37 7.13 0.37
N TRP A 225 9.80 8.03 -0.44
CA TRP A 225 8.42 7.88 -0.95
C TRP A 225 8.39 7.09 -2.27
N ILE A 226 9.50 7.05 -3.00
CA ILE A 226 9.68 6.23 -4.21
C ILE A 226 11.14 5.78 -4.30
N ASP A 227 11.36 4.56 -4.80
CA ASP A 227 12.71 4.06 -5.07
C ASP A 227 12.70 2.94 -6.11
N ASN A 228 13.87 2.74 -6.72
CA ASN A 228 14.05 1.65 -7.67
C ASN A 228 14.27 0.33 -6.93
N TYR A 229 13.89 -0.79 -7.55
CA TYR A 229 14.19 -2.10 -7.00
C TYR A 229 15.70 -2.42 -7.04
N PRO A 230 16.28 -3.07 -6.00
CA PRO A 230 15.69 -3.23 -4.66
C PRO A 230 15.68 -1.88 -3.91
N GLN A 231 14.59 -1.60 -3.19
CA GLN A 231 14.38 -0.31 -2.56
C GLN A 231 15.30 -0.08 -1.37
N GLY A 232 15.55 1.20 -1.08
CA GLY A 232 16.22 1.65 0.12
C GLY A 232 15.45 1.31 1.40
N ARG A 233 16.21 1.32 2.50
CA ARG A 233 15.77 0.91 3.83
C ARG A 233 15.86 2.10 4.78
N GLY A 234 14.71 2.70 5.10
CA GLY A 234 14.62 3.70 6.14
C GLY A 234 14.82 3.08 7.51
N LEU A 235 15.74 3.64 8.29
CA LEU A 235 16.06 3.19 9.63
C LEU A 235 15.51 4.17 10.66
N ASN A 236 15.13 3.68 11.84
CA ASN A 236 14.87 4.56 12.98
C ASN A 236 16.19 5.09 13.57
N GLU A 237 16.09 5.92 14.61
CA GLU A 237 17.24 6.50 15.31
C GLU A 237 18.19 5.43 15.89
N SER A 238 17.67 4.27 16.34
CA SER A 238 18.48 3.16 16.85
C SER A 238 19.12 2.30 15.75
N GLY A 239 18.82 2.56 14.48
CA GLY A 239 19.35 1.83 13.32
C GLY A 239 18.55 0.57 12.95
N GLN A 240 17.37 0.36 13.52
CA GLN A 240 16.47 -0.73 13.14
C GLN A 240 15.69 -0.38 11.89
N LEU A 241 15.37 -1.37 11.06
CA LEU A 241 14.55 -1.18 9.87
C LEU A 241 13.16 -0.67 10.28
N GLU A 242 12.81 0.51 9.78
CA GLU A 242 11.56 1.18 10.11
C GLU A 242 10.64 1.25 8.89
N GLN A 243 11.18 1.60 7.72
CA GLN A 243 10.38 1.84 6.53
C GLN A 243 11.04 1.37 5.23
N THR A 244 10.19 1.01 4.26
CA THR A 244 10.53 0.99 2.84
C THR A 244 9.35 1.49 2.00
N CYS A 245 9.57 1.78 0.72
CA CYS A 245 8.51 2.13 -0.21
C CYS A 245 8.17 0.98 -1.15
N VAL A 246 6.98 1.05 -1.72
CA VAL A 246 6.54 0.19 -2.82
C VAL A 246 6.12 1.08 -3.99
N THR A 247 6.83 0.90 -5.09
CA THR A 247 6.68 1.69 -6.31
C THR A 247 5.97 0.88 -7.39
N VAL A 248 4.97 1.48 -8.04
CA VAL A 248 4.17 0.83 -9.10
C VAL A 248 4.80 1.03 -10.48
N ALA A 249 5.34 2.22 -10.72
CA ALA A 249 6.14 2.61 -11.88
C ALA A 249 7.11 3.73 -11.47
N GLY A 250 8.16 3.97 -12.25
CA GLY A 250 9.01 5.15 -12.10
C GLY A 250 8.50 6.31 -12.97
N HIS A 251 9.38 7.29 -13.20
CA HIS A 251 9.07 8.38 -14.12
C HIS A 251 9.17 7.91 -15.58
N PRO A 252 8.26 8.31 -16.49
CA PRO A 252 8.35 8.03 -17.93
C PRO A 252 9.71 8.39 -18.56
N VAL A 253 10.39 9.42 -18.05
CA VAL A 253 11.72 9.85 -18.51
C VAL A 253 12.86 8.92 -18.08
N MET A 254 12.61 8.04 -17.10
CA MET A 254 13.54 6.99 -16.67
C MET A 254 13.29 5.65 -17.36
N ASN A 255 12.21 5.54 -18.15
CA ASN A 255 11.77 4.30 -18.78
C ASN A 255 11.56 3.15 -17.79
N ILE A 256 10.93 3.43 -16.64
CA ILE A 256 10.53 2.41 -15.66
C ILE A 256 9.02 2.46 -15.56
N GLY A 257 8.35 1.48 -16.17
CA GLY A 257 6.91 1.34 -16.17
C GLY A 257 6.42 0.20 -15.27
N ARG A 258 5.12 -0.07 -15.32
CA ARG A 258 4.45 -1.12 -14.53
C ARG A 258 4.91 -2.53 -14.90
N SER A 259 5.39 -2.72 -16.12
CA SER A 259 5.91 -3.98 -16.64
C SER A 259 7.41 -4.15 -16.42
N PHE A 260 8.09 -3.21 -15.75
CA PHE A 260 9.51 -3.33 -15.44
C PHE A 260 9.78 -4.56 -14.55
N ASP A 261 10.78 -5.36 -14.91
CA ASP A 261 11.08 -6.62 -14.23
C ASP A 261 12.32 -6.56 -13.31
N GLY A 262 12.91 -5.38 -13.14
CA GLY A 262 14.07 -5.12 -12.29
C GLY A 262 15.33 -4.81 -13.12
N PRO A 263 15.79 -5.71 -14.00
CA PRO A 263 16.89 -5.41 -14.92
C PRO A 263 16.49 -4.48 -16.06
N THR A 264 15.28 -4.63 -16.61
CA THR A 264 14.90 -4.00 -17.87
C THR A 264 13.44 -3.61 -17.93
N GLN A 265 13.15 -2.58 -18.73
CA GLN A 265 11.81 -2.33 -19.22
C GLN A 265 11.57 -3.24 -20.42
N HIS A 266 10.46 -4.01 -20.41
CA HIS A 266 10.10 -4.85 -21.55
C HIS A 266 9.82 -4.02 -22.80
N GLU A 267 10.08 -4.61 -23.96
CA GLU A 267 9.76 -3.99 -25.24
C GLU A 267 8.23 -3.79 -25.39
N PRO A 268 7.76 -2.83 -26.21
CA PRO A 268 6.35 -2.44 -26.27
C PRO A 268 5.36 -3.56 -26.62
N ASP A 269 5.78 -4.65 -27.26
CA ASP A 269 4.94 -5.81 -27.58
C ASP A 269 4.89 -6.86 -26.45
N GLN A 270 5.73 -6.69 -25.44
CA GLN A 270 5.89 -7.59 -24.30
C GLN A 270 5.37 -6.98 -22.98
N ILE A 271 5.12 -5.67 -22.94
CA ILE A 271 4.51 -5.02 -21.78
C ILE A 271 3.08 -5.49 -21.54
N ASN A 272 2.71 -5.63 -20.27
CA ASN A 272 1.34 -5.84 -19.86
C ASN A 272 1.06 -5.04 -18.58
N PRO A 273 0.63 -3.76 -18.71
CA PRO A 273 0.40 -2.88 -17.58
C PRO A 273 -0.82 -3.27 -16.74
N MET A 274 -1.51 -4.37 -17.04
CA MET A 274 -2.60 -4.90 -16.22
C MET A 274 -2.07 -5.76 -15.06
N ILE A 275 -0.90 -6.38 -15.24
CA ILE A 275 -0.35 -7.40 -14.33
C ILE A 275 0.27 -6.77 -13.07
N GLY A 276 0.97 -5.65 -13.25
CA GLY A 276 1.72 -5.00 -12.16
C GLY A 276 2.96 -5.78 -11.75
N THR A 277 3.77 -6.21 -12.72
CA THR A 277 5.03 -6.92 -12.49
C THR A 277 5.97 -6.18 -11.55
N TYR A 278 6.19 -4.88 -11.79
CA TYR A 278 7.09 -4.09 -10.96
C TYR A 278 6.55 -3.90 -9.54
N PHE A 279 5.23 -3.69 -9.44
CA PHE A 279 4.54 -3.57 -8.16
C PHE A 279 4.67 -4.85 -7.32
N SER A 280 4.50 -6.03 -7.94
CA SER A 280 4.72 -7.32 -7.28
C SER A 280 6.15 -7.47 -6.77
N GLN A 281 7.14 -7.19 -7.61
CA GLN A 281 8.56 -7.28 -7.24
C GLN A 281 8.89 -6.37 -6.05
N GLN A 282 8.34 -5.16 -6.05
CA GLN A 282 8.52 -4.20 -4.96
C GLN A 282 7.88 -4.69 -3.66
N TRP A 283 6.64 -5.20 -3.72
CA TRP A 283 5.98 -5.77 -2.55
C TRP A 283 6.66 -7.02 -2.01
N GLU A 284 7.08 -7.94 -2.87
CA GLU A 284 7.75 -9.18 -2.46
C GLU A 284 9.05 -8.88 -1.70
N GLN A 285 9.79 -7.87 -2.14
CA GLN A 285 10.95 -7.38 -1.41
C GLN A 285 10.59 -6.71 -0.09
N ALA A 286 9.51 -5.91 -0.05
CA ALA A 286 9.04 -5.29 1.18
C ALA A 286 8.60 -6.33 2.22
N LEU A 287 7.88 -7.38 1.80
CA LEU A 287 7.52 -8.53 2.65
C LEU A 287 8.77 -9.26 3.17
N LYS A 288 9.80 -9.42 2.33
CA LYS A 288 11.03 -10.11 2.69
C LYS A 288 11.86 -9.37 3.75
N ILE A 289 11.94 -8.05 3.67
CA ILE A 289 12.72 -7.26 4.64
C ILE A 289 11.90 -6.89 5.87
N ASP A 290 10.57 -6.94 5.76
CA ASP A 290 9.60 -6.83 6.84
C ASP A 290 9.72 -5.56 7.72
N PRO A 291 9.58 -4.34 7.13
CA PRO A 291 9.67 -3.09 7.88
C PRO A 291 8.47 -2.92 8.82
N SER A 292 8.50 -1.88 9.67
CA SER A 292 7.32 -1.49 10.48
C SER A 292 6.29 -0.71 9.66
N PHE A 293 6.76 0.02 8.63
CA PHE A 293 5.94 0.87 7.79
C PHE A 293 6.24 0.62 6.30
N ILE A 294 5.20 0.54 5.46
CA ILE A 294 5.34 0.56 4.01
C ILE A 294 4.65 1.80 3.46
N PHE A 295 5.39 2.58 2.67
CA PHE A 295 4.88 3.70 1.89
C PHE A 295 4.54 3.23 0.47
N VAL A 296 3.26 3.27 0.09
CA VAL A 296 2.81 2.92 -1.27
C VAL A 296 2.63 4.17 -2.13
N THR A 297 3.21 4.17 -3.33
CA THR A 297 3.09 5.28 -4.30
C THR A 297 2.38 4.79 -5.57
N GLY A 298 1.15 5.25 -5.87
CA GLY A 298 0.26 6.15 -5.09
C GLY A 298 -1.23 5.97 -5.48
N TRP A 299 -2.17 6.66 -4.82
CA TRP A 299 -3.62 6.38 -4.98
C TRP A 299 -4.38 7.23 -6.00
N ASN A 300 -3.97 8.45 -6.37
CA ASN A 300 -4.82 9.32 -7.18
C ASN A 300 -4.05 10.37 -8.00
N GLU A 301 -2.85 10.03 -8.47
CA GLU A 301 -2.02 10.92 -9.30
C GLU A 301 -2.43 10.82 -10.78
N TRP A 302 -3.64 11.27 -11.12
CA TRP A 302 -4.17 11.10 -12.47
C TRP A 302 -3.56 12.03 -13.52
N ILE A 303 -2.92 13.11 -13.11
CA ILE A 303 -2.52 14.20 -14.01
C ILE A 303 -1.02 14.48 -13.99
N ALA A 304 -0.50 14.87 -15.14
CA ALA A 304 0.87 15.38 -15.28
C ALA A 304 0.93 16.61 -16.20
N GLN A 305 1.91 17.47 -15.92
CA GLN A 305 2.13 18.68 -16.70
C GLN A 305 2.76 18.35 -18.06
N ARG A 306 2.22 18.96 -19.13
CA ARG A 306 2.75 18.85 -20.48
C ARG A 306 4.00 19.72 -20.67
N PHE A 307 5.06 19.12 -21.20
CA PHE A 307 6.26 19.80 -21.68
C PHE A 307 6.52 19.49 -23.16
N VAL A 308 7.51 20.17 -23.75
CA VAL A 308 8.02 19.89 -25.10
C VAL A 308 9.53 19.73 -25.06
N GLN A 309 10.04 18.79 -25.84
CA GLN A 309 11.47 18.50 -25.91
C GLN A 309 12.25 19.73 -26.33
N THR A 310 13.20 20.15 -25.49
CA THR A 310 14.14 21.25 -25.78
C THR A 310 15.50 20.74 -26.23
N SER A 311 15.75 19.43 -26.08
CA SER A 311 16.96 18.75 -26.52
C SER A 311 16.60 17.39 -27.14
N SER A 312 17.29 17.01 -28.21
CA SER A 312 17.17 15.68 -28.82
C SER A 312 17.85 14.56 -28.01
N THR A 313 18.60 14.91 -26.96
CA THR A 313 19.28 13.94 -26.09
C THR A 313 18.38 13.40 -24.99
N ASN A 314 17.28 14.09 -24.68
CA ASN A 314 16.38 13.70 -23.60
C ASN A 314 15.60 12.44 -24.00
N SER A 315 15.58 11.46 -23.12
CA SER A 315 14.80 10.24 -23.28
C SER A 315 13.41 10.41 -22.69
N PHE A 316 12.41 9.84 -23.38
CA PHE A 316 11.06 9.70 -22.89
C PHE A 316 10.53 8.35 -23.40
N ILE A 317 9.96 7.53 -22.50
CA ILE A 317 9.48 6.17 -22.80
C ILE A 317 10.53 5.30 -23.52
N GLY A 318 11.78 5.42 -23.06
CA GLY A 318 12.91 4.63 -23.57
C GLY A 318 13.47 5.08 -24.92
N LYS A 319 13.00 6.21 -25.48
CA LYS A 319 13.42 6.70 -26.80
C LYS A 319 13.80 8.18 -26.77
N GLN A 320 14.71 8.55 -27.66
CA GLN A 320 14.97 9.97 -27.97
C GLN A 320 13.93 10.49 -28.94
N TRP A 321 13.47 11.72 -28.71
CA TRP A 321 12.42 12.34 -29.51
C TRP A 321 12.91 13.65 -30.13
N PRO A 322 12.43 14.03 -31.33
CA PRO A 322 12.75 15.31 -31.94
C PRO A 322 12.40 16.50 -31.03
N ILE A 323 13.17 17.59 -31.14
CA ILE A 323 12.85 18.87 -30.50
C ILE A 323 11.43 19.30 -30.88
N GLY A 324 10.67 19.79 -29.89
CA GLY A 324 9.27 20.17 -30.04
C GLY A 324 8.27 19.04 -29.78
N THR A 325 8.71 17.78 -29.67
CA THR A 325 7.82 16.65 -29.32
C THR A 325 7.31 16.81 -27.90
N THR A 326 6.01 16.58 -27.68
CA THR A 326 5.42 16.56 -26.33
C THR A 326 6.01 15.45 -25.47
N PHE A 327 6.27 15.72 -24.20
CA PHE A 327 6.57 14.70 -23.20
C PHE A 327 6.01 15.08 -21.83
N PHE A 328 5.97 14.10 -20.92
CA PHE A 328 5.52 14.25 -19.54
C PHE A 328 6.58 13.68 -18.61
N VAL A 329 6.87 14.40 -17.52
CA VAL A 329 7.91 14.00 -16.56
C VAL A 329 7.39 12.96 -15.59
N ASP A 330 6.21 13.21 -15.04
CA ASP A 330 5.68 12.48 -13.88
C ASP A 330 4.86 11.26 -14.30
N GLU A 331 3.82 11.45 -15.10
CA GLU A 331 2.85 10.41 -15.50
C GLU A 331 2.52 10.56 -16.99
N PHE A 332 2.22 9.46 -17.71
CA PHE A 332 1.91 9.55 -19.14
C PHE A 332 0.76 8.68 -19.62
N ILE A 333 0.89 7.36 -19.51
CA ILE A 333 -0.12 6.37 -19.90
C ILE A 333 -0.11 5.25 -18.86
N GLN A 334 -1.01 4.27 -18.99
CA GLN A 334 -1.10 3.15 -18.05
C GLN A 334 0.25 2.49 -17.75
N GLU A 335 1.12 2.26 -18.74
CA GLU A 335 2.45 1.68 -18.49
C GLU A 335 3.38 2.60 -17.68
N TYR A 336 3.32 3.91 -17.88
CA TYR A 336 4.22 4.89 -17.25
C TYR A 336 3.41 5.82 -16.35
N SER A 337 2.76 5.23 -15.36
CA SER A 337 1.99 5.91 -14.32
C SER A 337 2.09 5.18 -12.98
N ARG A 338 2.11 5.91 -11.87
CA ARG A 338 2.24 5.39 -10.50
C ARG A 338 0.91 5.12 -9.81
N ASP A 339 -0.17 5.61 -10.38
CA ASP A 339 -1.48 5.60 -9.75
C ASP A 339 -2.16 4.22 -9.75
N ILE A 340 -2.70 3.78 -8.61
CA ILE A 340 -3.37 2.48 -8.46
C ILE A 340 -4.88 2.58 -8.20
N GLU A 341 -5.49 3.77 -8.32
CA GLU A 341 -6.94 3.87 -8.36
C GLU A 341 -7.52 3.02 -9.51
N PRO A 342 -8.75 2.48 -9.35
CA PRO A 342 -9.41 1.82 -10.44
C PRO A 342 -9.56 2.69 -11.69
N MET A 343 -9.33 2.07 -12.84
CA MET A 343 -9.29 2.75 -14.14
C MET A 343 -10.44 2.30 -15.05
N PHE A 344 -11.07 3.24 -15.75
CA PHE A 344 -12.03 2.92 -16.80
C PHE A 344 -11.30 2.50 -18.09
N GLY A 345 -11.66 1.34 -18.66
CA GLY A 345 -11.11 0.90 -19.96
C GLY A 345 -9.66 0.40 -19.94
N GLY A 346 -9.00 0.36 -18.78
CA GLY A 346 -7.69 -0.24 -18.57
C GLY A 346 -7.72 -1.26 -17.43
N HIS A 347 -6.85 -1.12 -16.43
CA HIS A 347 -6.66 -2.12 -15.36
C HIS A 347 -7.85 -2.37 -14.43
N GLY A 348 -9.00 -1.72 -14.61
CA GLY A 348 -10.15 -1.92 -13.75
C GLY A 348 -9.72 -1.75 -12.30
N ASP A 349 -10.00 -2.73 -11.45
CA ASP A 349 -9.62 -2.78 -10.03
C ASP A 349 -8.42 -3.71 -9.74
N ASN A 350 -7.67 -4.14 -10.75
CA ASN A 350 -6.56 -5.09 -10.60
C ASN A 350 -5.52 -4.62 -9.55
N TYR A 351 -5.10 -3.36 -9.61
CA TYR A 351 -4.12 -2.82 -8.66
C TYR A 351 -4.70 -2.60 -7.26
N TYR A 352 -6.00 -2.31 -7.16
CA TYR A 352 -6.69 -2.23 -5.87
C TYR A 352 -6.68 -3.59 -5.16
N TYR A 353 -7.04 -4.67 -5.87
CA TYR A 353 -7.00 -6.01 -5.29
C TYR A 353 -5.57 -6.54 -5.08
N GLN A 354 -4.62 -6.16 -5.94
CA GLN A 354 -3.20 -6.45 -5.71
C GLN A 354 -2.69 -5.78 -4.43
N LEU A 355 -3.06 -4.51 -4.19
CA LEU A 355 -2.80 -3.80 -2.94
C LEU A 355 -3.37 -4.58 -1.74
N ILE A 356 -4.66 -4.96 -1.78
CA ILE A 356 -5.29 -5.70 -0.67
C ILE A 356 -4.57 -7.03 -0.41
N ASN A 357 -4.23 -7.79 -1.45
CA ASN A 357 -3.50 -9.05 -1.31
C ASN A 357 -2.18 -8.86 -0.55
N TYR A 358 -1.39 -7.86 -0.93
CA TYR A 358 -0.11 -7.61 -0.26
C TYR A 358 -0.25 -6.98 1.13
N ILE A 359 -1.23 -6.08 1.34
CA ILE A 359 -1.52 -5.56 2.68
C ILE A 359 -1.91 -6.69 3.62
N ARG A 360 -2.76 -7.64 3.19
CA ARG A 360 -3.11 -8.81 4.01
C ARG A 360 -1.86 -9.62 4.35
N ARG A 361 -0.98 -9.89 3.40
CA ARG A 361 0.28 -10.61 3.67
C ARG A 361 1.27 -9.85 4.56
N PHE A 362 1.22 -8.52 4.56
CA PHE A 362 2.10 -7.69 5.37
C PHE A 362 1.54 -7.43 6.77
N LYS A 363 0.23 -7.24 6.90
CA LYS A 363 -0.41 -6.93 8.17
C LYS A 363 -0.89 -8.14 8.92
N VAL A 364 -0.75 -9.33 8.34
CA VAL A 364 -1.27 -10.56 8.91
C VAL A 364 -0.16 -11.59 8.84
N ASP A 365 0.10 -12.26 9.96
CA ASP A 365 1.06 -13.35 10.07
C ASP A 365 0.33 -14.68 10.25
N LEU A 366 0.71 -15.70 9.49
CA LEU A 366 0.35 -17.08 9.83
C LEU A 366 0.93 -17.48 11.19
N GLY A 367 1.86 -16.67 11.70
CA GLY A 367 2.75 -17.02 12.77
C GLY A 367 3.74 -18.06 12.27
N GLU A 368 4.68 -18.42 13.13
CA GLU A 368 5.40 -19.66 12.92
C GLU A 368 4.40 -20.83 13.06
N ASN A 369 4.61 -21.94 12.36
CA ASN A 369 3.85 -23.15 12.66
C ASN A 369 4.19 -23.54 14.10
N GLN A 370 3.18 -23.79 14.94
CA GLN A 370 3.39 -23.93 16.39
C GLN A 370 2.72 -25.17 16.92
N LEU A 371 3.41 -25.85 17.84
CA LEU A 371 2.78 -26.77 18.78
C LEU A 371 2.18 -25.95 19.91
N LYS A 372 0.87 -26.12 20.14
CA LYS A 372 0.20 -25.55 21.31
C LYS A 372 -0.50 -26.65 22.10
N LYS A 373 -0.46 -26.55 23.42
CA LYS A 373 -1.15 -27.45 24.35
C LYS A 373 -2.36 -26.76 24.94
N ASN A 374 -3.53 -27.38 24.83
CA ASN A 374 -4.72 -26.91 25.52
C ASN A 374 -4.62 -27.19 27.02
N MET A 375 -4.95 -26.21 27.84
CA MET A 375 -4.96 -26.35 29.30
C MET A 375 -6.38 -26.53 29.82
N ASN A 376 -6.61 -27.61 30.56
CA ASN A 376 -7.81 -27.85 31.37
C ASN A 376 -9.17 -27.85 30.62
N ASN A 377 -9.22 -28.29 29.36
CA ASN A 377 -10.43 -28.26 28.51
C ASN A 377 -11.06 -26.86 28.41
N THR A 378 -10.23 -25.82 28.41
CA THR A 378 -10.67 -24.43 28.29
C THR A 378 -10.27 -23.85 26.93
N SER A 379 -10.72 -22.65 26.59
CA SER A 379 -10.29 -21.88 25.41
C SER A 379 -8.80 -21.48 25.38
N ASN A 380 -7.99 -21.97 26.33
CA ASN A 380 -6.63 -21.52 26.57
C ASN A 380 -5.60 -22.50 26.02
N TRP A 381 -4.90 -22.07 24.97
CA TRP A 381 -3.84 -22.81 24.29
C TRP A 381 -2.47 -22.19 24.63
N GLN A 382 -1.57 -22.98 25.20
CA GLN A 382 -0.21 -22.56 25.55
C GLN A 382 0.79 -23.01 24.48
N TYR A 383 1.65 -22.09 24.04
CA TYR A 383 2.76 -22.40 23.15
C TYR A 383 3.74 -23.40 23.79
N GLU A 384 4.20 -24.37 23.00
CA GLU A 384 5.17 -25.39 23.41
C GLU A 384 6.46 -25.32 22.56
N GLU A 385 6.33 -25.27 21.23
CA GLU A 385 7.47 -25.11 20.33
C GLU A 385 7.03 -24.60 18.95
N THR A 386 7.99 -24.07 18.20
CA THR A 386 7.86 -23.82 16.77
C THR A 386 8.16 -25.09 15.99
N ILE A 387 7.27 -25.44 15.07
CA ILE A 387 7.32 -26.60 14.19
C ILE A 387 7.85 -26.17 12.82
N GLN A 388 8.73 -26.98 12.26
CA GLN A 388 9.11 -26.85 10.85
C GLN A 388 8.19 -27.74 10.02
N ILE A 389 7.55 -27.15 9.01
CA ILE A 389 6.75 -27.86 8.01
C ILE A 389 7.51 -27.84 6.69
N VAL A 390 7.69 -29.01 6.09
CA VAL A 390 8.25 -29.19 4.75
C VAL A 390 7.16 -29.71 3.85
N ASN A 391 6.83 -28.95 2.81
CA ASN A 391 5.98 -29.44 1.72
C ASN A 391 6.87 -30.21 0.74
N SER A 392 6.69 -31.53 0.64
CA SER A 392 7.47 -32.40 -0.26
C SER A 392 6.98 -32.34 -1.71
N GLY A 393 5.92 -31.59 -2.02
CA GLY A 393 5.18 -31.69 -3.27
C GLY A 393 4.27 -32.93 -3.29
N TYR A 394 3.34 -33.01 -4.25
CA TYR A 394 2.42 -34.16 -4.45
C TYR A 394 1.37 -34.41 -3.35
N ASN A 395 0.76 -33.36 -2.78
CA ASN A 395 -0.28 -33.45 -1.73
C ASN A 395 0.22 -34.06 -0.41
N GLU A 396 1.51 -33.97 -0.12
CA GLU A 396 2.11 -34.44 1.13
C GLU A 396 2.63 -33.26 1.97
N LEU A 397 2.33 -33.29 3.26
CA LEU A 397 2.80 -32.31 4.25
C LEU A 397 3.58 -33.06 5.33
N HIS A 398 4.85 -32.74 5.48
CA HIS A 398 5.71 -33.29 6.52
C HIS A 398 5.96 -32.23 7.59
N PHE A 399 5.90 -32.63 8.86
CA PHE A 399 6.28 -31.78 9.97
C PHE A 399 7.08 -32.58 11.00
N SER A 400 7.96 -31.90 11.73
CA SER A 400 8.75 -32.49 12.80
C SER A 400 8.56 -31.72 14.10
N LEU A 401 8.33 -32.45 15.18
CA LEU A 401 8.17 -31.91 16.54
C LEU A 401 9.12 -32.64 17.50
N SER A 402 9.53 -32.00 18.59
CA SER A 402 10.37 -32.62 19.60
C SER A 402 9.53 -33.50 20.52
N TYR A 403 9.96 -34.74 20.74
CA TYR A 403 9.29 -35.63 21.71
C TYR A 403 9.22 -35.00 23.11
N GLN A 404 10.25 -34.23 23.50
CA GLN A 404 10.30 -33.55 24.79
C GLN A 404 9.21 -32.48 24.93
N SER A 405 8.85 -31.82 23.83
CA SER A 405 7.81 -30.77 23.79
C SER A 405 6.41 -31.32 24.05
N LEU A 406 6.18 -32.62 23.85
CA LEU A 406 4.92 -33.29 24.21
C LEU A 406 4.74 -33.40 25.74
N LYS A 407 5.83 -33.30 26.52
CA LYS A 407 5.82 -33.45 27.99
C LYS A 407 5.16 -34.76 28.46
N ILE A 408 5.33 -35.84 27.68
CA ILE A 408 4.82 -37.19 28.01
C ILE A 408 5.96 -38.05 28.55
N ASN A 409 5.80 -38.59 29.77
CA ASN A 409 6.82 -39.40 30.45
C ASN A 409 6.72 -40.91 30.17
N ASN A 410 6.00 -41.30 29.12
CA ASN A 410 5.80 -42.70 28.77
C ASN A 410 6.76 -43.10 27.65
N THR A 411 7.16 -44.37 27.63
CA THR A 411 7.99 -44.96 26.56
C THR A 411 7.17 -45.60 25.44
N LYS A 412 5.84 -45.65 25.61
CA LYS A 412 4.88 -46.09 24.61
C LYS A 412 3.73 -45.11 24.56
N ILE A 413 3.55 -44.44 23.44
CA ILE A 413 2.48 -43.47 23.25
C ILE A 413 1.74 -43.73 21.93
N ASN A 414 0.41 -43.56 21.99
CA ASN A 414 -0.43 -43.54 20.81
C ASN A 414 -0.78 -42.09 20.50
N LEU A 415 -0.20 -41.55 19.43
CA LEU A 415 -0.54 -40.23 18.93
C LEU A 415 -1.71 -40.35 17.95
N GLN A 416 -2.76 -39.57 18.20
CA GLN A 416 -3.95 -39.51 17.35
C GLN A 416 -3.97 -38.16 16.63
N PHE A 417 -3.96 -38.20 15.29
CA PHE A 417 -3.96 -37.00 14.45
C PHE A 417 -5.33 -36.76 13.81
N LYS A 418 -5.71 -35.49 13.72
CA LYS A 418 -6.90 -35.03 13.01
C LYS A 418 -6.63 -33.69 12.34
N TRP A 419 -7.21 -33.48 11.16
CA TRP A 419 -7.07 -32.27 10.34
C TRP A 419 -8.37 -31.45 10.35
N LEU A 420 -8.24 -30.13 10.39
CA LEU A 420 -9.33 -29.17 10.24
C LEU A 420 -8.86 -27.94 9.44
N SER A 421 -9.77 -27.32 8.70
CA SER A 421 -9.66 -25.96 8.17
C SER A 421 -9.99 -24.95 9.26
N ALA A 422 -9.35 -23.78 9.25
CA ALA A 422 -9.46 -22.80 10.32
C ALA A 422 -10.61 -21.83 10.07
N ASP A 423 -11.82 -22.35 9.88
CA ASP A 423 -13.01 -21.51 9.83
C ASP A 423 -13.30 -20.98 11.24
N VAL A 424 -13.07 -19.66 11.43
CA VAL A 424 -13.02 -18.85 12.67
C VAL A 424 -14.24 -19.00 13.61
N LEU A 425 -15.25 -19.79 13.26
CA LEU A 425 -16.46 -19.95 14.07
C LEU A 425 -16.29 -20.89 15.28
N TYR A 426 -15.19 -21.63 15.42
CA TYR A 426 -15.16 -22.78 16.35
C TYR A 426 -13.88 -23.00 17.18
N THR A 427 -12.87 -22.14 17.12
CA THR A 427 -11.47 -22.55 17.40
C THR A 427 -11.00 -22.57 18.86
N PHE A 428 -11.89 -22.45 19.85
CA PHE A 428 -11.44 -22.37 21.24
C PHE A 428 -11.66 -23.65 22.07
N ASP A 429 -12.74 -24.41 21.85
CA ASP A 429 -13.00 -25.64 22.61
C ASP A 429 -12.38 -26.87 21.90
N PRO A 430 -11.48 -27.63 22.53
CA PRO A 430 -10.93 -28.87 21.96
C PRO A 430 -11.98 -29.92 21.59
N LEU A 431 -13.16 -29.91 22.21
CA LEU A 431 -14.25 -30.82 21.86
C LEU A 431 -14.78 -30.56 20.45
N ASN A 432 -14.65 -29.32 19.94
CA ASN A 432 -15.02 -28.99 18.57
C ASN A 432 -14.19 -29.79 17.55
N PHE A 433 -12.99 -30.29 17.89
CA PHE A 433 -12.23 -31.14 16.99
C PHE A 433 -12.88 -32.51 16.76
N ILE A 434 -13.78 -32.95 17.65
CA ILE A 434 -14.42 -34.27 17.53
C ILE A 434 -15.61 -34.21 16.58
N ASP A 435 -16.39 -33.13 16.63
CA ASP A 435 -17.66 -32.97 15.91
C ASP A 435 -17.62 -31.96 14.74
N LYS A 436 -16.67 -31.01 14.72
CA LYS A 436 -16.61 -29.92 13.72
C LYS A 436 -15.26 -29.85 13.01
N GLY A 437 -15.27 -30.13 11.71
CA GLY A 437 -14.12 -30.00 10.81
C GLY A 437 -14.37 -30.75 9.50
N ASP A 438 -13.47 -30.55 8.53
CA ASP A 438 -13.53 -31.19 7.21
C ASP A 438 -13.17 -32.70 7.22
N SER A 439 -13.01 -33.28 8.41
CA SER A 439 -12.88 -34.72 8.65
C SER A 439 -14.13 -35.26 9.35
N ALA A 440 -14.65 -36.40 8.87
CA ALA A 440 -16.00 -36.88 9.16
C ALA A 440 -16.46 -36.81 10.65
N PRO A 441 -17.75 -36.50 10.91
CA PRO A 441 -18.27 -36.30 12.27
C PRO A 441 -18.03 -37.49 13.22
N ASN A 442 -18.01 -37.21 14.52
CA ASN A 442 -17.84 -38.18 15.61
C ASN A 442 -16.45 -38.85 15.66
N GLY A 443 -15.38 -38.08 15.43
CA GLY A 443 -14.01 -38.61 15.56
C GLY A 443 -13.63 -39.68 14.52
N ARG A 444 -14.27 -39.69 13.35
CA ARG A 444 -13.91 -40.62 12.25
C ARG A 444 -12.67 -40.11 11.52
N PHE A 445 -11.84 -41.02 11.00
CA PHE A 445 -10.53 -40.78 10.36
C PHE A 445 -9.43 -40.24 11.29
N THR A 446 -9.24 -40.91 12.42
CA THR A 446 -8.08 -40.69 13.29
C THR A 446 -6.91 -41.54 12.84
N TYR A 447 -5.79 -40.91 12.47
CA TYR A 447 -4.54 -41.63 12.22
C TYR A 447 -3.85 -41.88 13.55
N THR A 448 -3.56 -43.14 13.86
CA THR A 448 -2.83 -43.51 15.08
C THR A 448 -1.39 -43.85 14.73
N TYR A 449 -0.45 -43.13 15.33
CA TYR A 449 0.97 -43.43 15.25
C TYR A 449 1.46 -43.92 16.61
N MET A 450 2.11 -45.07 16.64
CA MET A 450 2.64 -45.68 17.86
C MET A 450 4.13 -45.40 17.94
N ILE A 451 4.56 -44.76 19.03
CA ILE A 451 5.97 -44.49 19.36
C ILE A 451 6.34 -45.28 20.60
#